data_AF-A0A552RDG4-F1
#
_entry.id   AF-A0A552RDG4-F1
#
_cell.length_a   1.000
_cell.length_b   1.000
_cell.length_c   1.000
_cell.angle_alpha   90.00
_cell.angle_beta   90.00
_cell.angle_gamma   90.00
#
_symmetry.space_group_name_H-M   'P 1'
#
loop_
_entity.id
_entity.type
_entity.pdbx_description
1 polymer ?
#
loop_
_entity_poly.entity_id
_entity_poly.type
_entity_poly.pdbx_seq_one_letter_code
_entity_poly.pdbx_strand_id
1 'polypeptide(L)'
;MPVVFCEPDALDGPHSTVRGHRAAGFYAALAAQCAGDGPEGLAEPWRTSARRAAARIAERARTEEAFRATVVAPDAAAERLRQAGRLLWDGPEQIRDVVRRAVRLLGFEVEAERRVVLGEAGVGAVYGGAATTVESGRVRAGLMHHPASDPVEVWLLSGRQDPCVLQWWQTYARHMLVDREPGEHPPRNLVHVCDGPDAAYLAGLLYG
;
A
#
# COMPACT_ATOMS: atom_id res chain seq x y z
N MET A 1 6.39 -0.25 15.09
CA MET A 1 4.97 -0.31 14.65
C MET A 1 4.90 0.38 13.31
N PRO A 2 4.48 -0.31 12.24
CA PRO A 2 4.43 0.31 10.93
C PRO A 2 3.27 1.29 10.86
N VAL A 3 3.50 2.41 10.17
CA VAL A 3 2.49 3.41 9.90
C VAL A 3 2.17 3.39 8.42
N VAL A 4 0.88 3.41 8.11
CA VAL A 4 0.38 3.46 6.76
C VAL A 4 -0.29 4.81 6.54
N PHE A 5 0.10 5.50 5.47
CA PHE A 5 -0.52 6.73 5.02
C PHE A 5 -1.25 6.47 3.70
N CYS A 6 -2.50 6.89 3.58
CA CYS A 6 -3.31 6.78 2.36
C CYS A 6 -3.59 8.17 1.78
N GLU A 7 -3.44 8.33 0.46
CA GLU A 7 -3.70 9.61 -0.19
C GLU A 7 -5.19 10.01 -0.14
N PRO A 8 -5.52 11.32 -0.09
CA PRO A 8 -6.90 11.80 0.05
C PRO A 8 -7.83 11.31 -1.07
N ASP A 9 -7.33 11.32 -2.31
CA ASP A 9 -8.08 10.89 -3.51
C ASP A 9 -8.42 9.40 -3.52
N ALA A 10 -7.62 8.59 -2.82
CA ALA A 10 -7.81 7.15 -2.69
C ALA A 10 -8.98 6.78 -1.78
N LEU A 11 -9.40 7.71 -0.92
CA LEU A 11 -10.31 7.43 0.19
C LEU A 11 -11.70 7.99 -0.07
N ASP A 12 -11.79 9.26 -0.50
CA ASP A 12 -13.08 9.95 -0.69
C ASP A 12 -13.17 10.69 -2.04
N GLY A 13 -12.15 10.56 -2.90
CA GLY A 13 -12.11 11.22 -4.20
C GLY A 13 -13.00 10.57 -5.26
N PRO A 14 -13.08 11.14 -6.48
CA PRO A 14 -13.81 10.56 -7.61
C PRO A 14 -13.28 9.19 -8.05
N HIS A 15 -12.13 8.78 -7.53
CA HIS A 15 -11.47 7.51 -7.81
C HIS A 15 -11.36 6.62 -6.55
N SER A 16 -12.21 6.82 -5.55
CA SER A 16 -12.24 6.08 -4.27
C SER A 16 -12.74 4.65 -4.38
N THR A 17 -13.29 4.24 -5.54
CA THR A 17 -13.85 2.90 -5.75
C THR A 17 -13.09 2.09 -6.79
N VAL A 18 -13.09 0.77 -6.62
CA VAL A 18 -12.57 -0.21 -7.57
C VAL A 18 -13.63 -1.28 -7.85
N ARG A 19 -13.61 -1.91 -9.03
CA ARG A 19 -14.48 -3.05 -9.30
C ARG A 19 -14.10 -4.26 -8.43
N GLY A 20 -15.09 -4.98 -7.91
CA GLY A 20 -14.87 -6.09 -6.98
C GLY A 20 -14.07 -7.23 -7.59
N HIS A 21 -14.22 -7.53 -8.89
CA HIS A 21 -13.37 -8.53 -9.57
C HIS A 21 -11.88 -8.13 -9.60
N ARG A 22 -11.57 -6.82 -9.64
CA ARG A 22 -10.21 -6.30 -9.61
C ARG A 22 -9.64 -6.32 -8.19
N ALA A 23 -10.45 -5.99 -7.19
CA ALA A 23 -10.11 -6.20 -5.79
C ALA A 23 -9.87 -7.70 -5.47
N ALA A 24 -10.65 -8.60 -6.05
CA ALA A 24 -10.44 -10.04 -5.94
C ALA A 24 -9.11 -10.47 -6.60
N GLY A 25 -8.78 -9.91 -7.77
CA GLY A 25 -7.48 -10.09 -8.42
C GLY A 25 -6.32 -9.63 -7.54
N PHE A 26 -6.46 -8.49 -6.87
CA PHE A 26 -5.47 -7.98 -5.91
C PHE A 26 -5.26 -8.93 -4.73
N TYR A 27 -6.34 -9.43 -4.11
CA TYR A 27 -6.22 -10.42 -3.02
C TYR A 27 -5.61 -11.73 -3.49
N ALA A 28 -5.98 -12.21 -4.68
CA ALA A 28 -5.41 -13.44 -5.23
C ALA A 28 -3.91 -13.30 -5.50
N ALA A 29 -3.46 -12.13 -5.98
CA ALA A 29 -2.04 -11.86 -6.20
C ALA A 29 -1.24 -11.80 -4.88
N LEU A 30 -1.80 -11.16 -3.84
CA LEU A 30 -1.19 -11.18 -2.51
C LEU A 30 -1.15 -12.59 -1.91
N ALA A 31 -2.21 -13.37 -2.09
CA ALA A 31 -2.25 -14.74 -1.63
C ALA A 31 -1.17 -15.60 -2.30
N ALA A 32 -0.98 -15.44 -3.62
CA ALA A 32 0.07 -16.14 -4.34
C ALA A 32 1.47 -15.72 -3.88
N GLN A 33 1.69 -14.43 -3.60
CA GLN A 33 2.95 -13.96 -3.01
C GLN A 33 3.19 -14.56 -1.63
N CYS A 34 2.16 -14.65 -0.77
CA CYS A 34 2.28 -15.27 0.55
C CYS A 34 2.61 -16.76 0.45
N ALA A 35 1.96 -17.48 -0.46
CA ALA A 35 2.16 -18.92 -0.67
C ALA A 35 3.46 -19.26 -1.44
N GLY A 36 4.10 -18.28 -2.09
CA GLY A 36 5.25 -18.50 -2.96
C GLY A 36 4.91 -19.05 -4.35
N ASP A 37 3.64 -19.05 -4.73
CA ASP A 37 3.12 -19.69 -5.96
C ASP A 37 3.34 -18.87 -7.25
N GLY A 38 3.87 -17.65 -7.15
CA GLY A 38 4.02 -16.75 -8.30
C GLY A 38 2.68 -16.28 -8.91
N PRO A 39 2.67 -15.24 -9.77
CA PRO A 39 1.44 -14.69 -10.33
C PRO A 39 0.80 -15.53 -11.46
N GLU A 40 1.41 -16.63 -11.89
CA GLU A 40 1.05 -17.38 -13.11
C GLU A 40 -0.37 -17.96 -13.07
N GLY A 41 -0.83 -18.38 -11.89
CA GLY A 41 -2.17 -18.92 -11.67
C GLY A 41 -3.32 -17.89 -11.74
N LEU A 42 -3.00 -16.60 -11.84
CA LEU A 42 -4.01 -15.53 -11.94
C LEU A 42 -4.61 -15.47 -13.35
N ALA A 43 -5.88 -15.09 -13.46
CA ALA A 43 -6.50 -14.77 -14.75
C ALA A 43 -5.97 -13.43 -15.32
N GLU A 44 -5.99 -13.27 -16.65
CA GLU A 44 -5.82 -11.94 -17.24
C GLU A 44 -7.07 -11.07 -16.97
N PRO A 45 -6.93 -9.74 -16.84
CA PRO A 45 -5.69 -8.93 -16.97
C PRO A 45 -4.82 -8.85 -15.70
N TRP A 46 -5.21 -9.49 -14.61
CA TRP A 46 -4.59 -9.35 -13.29
C TRP A 46 -3.18 -9.89 -13.23
N ARG A 47 -2.92 -10.98 -13.96
CA ARG A 47 -1.60 -11.60 -14.05
C ARG A 47 -0.55 -10.60 -14.53
N THR A 48 -0.84 -9.82 -15.57
CA THR A 48 0.13 -8.83 -16.11
C THR A 48 0.54 -7.80 -15.06
N SER A 49 -0.43 -7.20 -14.35
CA SER A 49 -0.14 -6.25 -13.29
C SER A 49 0.55 -6.89 -12.08
N ALA A 50 0.15 -8.11 -11.70
CA ALA A 50 0.78 -8.86 -10.62
C ALA A 50 2.24 -9.21 -10.95
N ARG A 51 2.56 -9.56 -12.20
CA ARG A 51 3.95 -9.80 -12.65
C ARG A 51 4.83 -8.56 -12.52
N ARG A 52 4.31 -7.39 -12.87
CA ARG A 52 5.04 -6.12 -12.68
C ARG A 52 5.33 -5.85 -11.21
N ALA A 53 4.33 -6.06 -10.34
CA ALA A 53 4.51 -5.91 -8.90
C ALA A 53 5.54 -6.91 -8.35
N ALA A 54 5.42 -8.19 -8.71
CA ALA A 54 6.34 -9.25 -8.27
C ALA A 54 7.77 -8.99 -8.74
N ALA A 55 7.97 -8.56 -9.99
CA ALA A 55 9.28 -8.21 -10.52
C ALA A 55 9.89 -7.03 -9.75
N ARG A 56 9.10 -6.01 -9.40
CA ARG A 56 9.56 -4.86 -8.62
C ARG A 56 9.93 -5.25 -7.19
N ILE A 57 9.14 -6.13 -6.56
CA ILE A 57 9.44 -6.68 -5.24
C ILE A 57 10.75 -7.47 -5.28
N ALA A 58 10.92 -8.36 -6.26
CA ALA A 58 12.14 -9.16 -6.42
C ALA A 58 13.37 -8.28 -6.71
N GLU A 59 13.22 -7.23 -7.51
CA GLU A 59 14.28 -6.26 -7.76
C GLU A 59 14.74 -5.58 -6.47
N ARG A 60 13.80 -4.99 -5.71
CA ARG A 60 14.09 -4.29 -4.45
C ARG A 60 14.61 -5.23 -3.37
N ALA A 61 14.11 -6.46 -3.31
CA ALA A 61 14.63 -7.48 -2.41
C ALA A 61 16.12 -7.76 -2.62
N ARG A 62 16.73 -7.42 -3.76
CA ARG A 62 18.19 -7.55 -3.96
C ARG A 62 19.01 -6.45 -3.31
N THR A 63 18.40 -5.32 -2.95
CA THR A 63 19.11 -4.12 -2.47
C THR A 63 18.60 -3.58 -1.15
N GLU A 64 17.36 -3.91 -0.77
CA GLU A 64 16.67 -3.31 0.37
C GLU A 64 16.19 -4.39 1.35
N GLU A 65 16.63 -4.32 2.60
CA GLU A 65 16.26 -5.26 3.66
C GLU A 65 14.75 -5.24 3.95
N ALA A 66 14.10 -4.08 3.80
CA ALA A 66 12.66 -3.94 3.95
C ALA A 66 11.83 -4.81 2.98
N PHE A 67 12.45 -5.39 1.95
CA PHE A 67 11.82 -6.33 1.01
C PHE A 67 12.24 -7.80 1.24
N ARG A 68 13.16 -8.05 2.18
CA ARG A 68 13.78 -9.36 2.48
C ARG A 68 13.31 -9.90 3.84
N ALA A 69 12.07 -10.36 3.94
CA ALA A 69 11.64 -11.13 5.11
C ALA A 69 10.55 -12.15 4.76
N THR A 70 10.13 -12.94 5.74
CA THR A 70 9.21 -14.07 5.55
C THR A 70 7.86 -13.75 6.16
N VAL A 71 6.79 -14.08 5.45
CA VAL A 71 5.43 -13.96 6.00
C VAL A 71 5.27 -14.94 7.14
N VAL A 72 4.76 -14.49 8.29
CA VAL A 72 4.40 -15.38 9.39
C VAL A 72 3.10 -16.11 9.03
N ALA A 73 3.09 -17.43 9.14
CA ALA A 73 1.96 -18.28 8.75
C ALA A 73 1.46 -17.99 7.30
N PRO A 74 2.33 -18.16 6.28
CA PRO A 74 2.06 -17.75 4.90
C PRO A 74 0.80 -18.41 4.33
N ASP A 75 0.61 -19.71 4.57
CA ASP A 75 -0.53 -20.46 4.06
C ASP A 75 -1.86 -19.96 4.63
N ALA A 76 -1.88 -19.63 5.93
CA ALA A 76 -3.06 -19.10 6.58
C ALA A 76 -3.42 -17.69 6.08
N ALA A 77 -2.42 -16.85 5.78
CA ALA A 77 -2.65 -15.54 5.16
C ALA A 77 -3.17 -15.70 3.72
N ALA A 78 -2.55 -16.59 2.94
CA ALA A 78 -2.95 -16.89 1.56
C ALA A 78 -4.40 -17.39 1.49
N GLU A 79 -4.79 -18.34 2.35
CA GLU A 79 -6.15 -18.87 2.35
C GLU A 79 -7.19 -17.81 2.76
N ARG A 80 -6.90 -17.01 3.78
CA ARG A 80 -7.75 -15.88 4.19
C ARG A 80 -7.97 -14.88 3.05
N LEU A 81 -6.92 -14.53 2.32
CA LEU A 81 -7.00 -13.65 1.14
C LEU A 81 -7.82 -14.27 0.00
N ARG A 82 -7.58 -15.55 -0.33
CA ARG A 82 -8.35 -16.27 -1.36
C ARG A 82 -9.84 -16.33 -1.00
N GLN A 83 -10.18 -16.64 0.25
CA GLN A 83 -11.55 -16.66 0.74
C GLN A 83 -12.22 -15.29 0.61
N ALA A 84 -11.54 -14.22 1.03
CA ALA A 84 -12.07 -12.88 0.91
C ALA A 84 -12.34 -12.46 -0.54
N GLY A 85 -11.45 -12.83 -1.47
CA GLY A 85 -11.63 -12.56 -2.90
C GLY A 85 -12.85 -13.24 -3.50
N ARG A 86 -13.17 -14.47 -3.06
CA ARG A 86 -14.36 -15.22 -3.53
C ARG A 86 -15.69 -14.59 -3.09
N LEU A 87 -15.67 -13.76 -2.06
CA LEU A 87 -16.87 -13.08 -1.52
C LEU A 87 -17.14 -11.73 -2.19
N LEU A 88 -16.23 -11.24 -3.01
CA LEU A 88 -16.42 -9.98 -3.73
C LEU A 88 -17.32 -10.19 -4.94
N TRP A 89 -18.34 -9.35 -5.06
CA TRP A 89 -19.27 -9.33 -6.17
C TRP A 89 -18.78 -8.35 -7.25
N ASP A 90 -19.34 -8.42 -8.46
CA ASP A 90 -18.91 -7.56 -9.56
C ASP A 90 -19.55 -6.16 -9.49
N GLY A 91 -19.14 -5.40 -8.46
CA GLY A 91 -19.61 -4.03 -8.22
C GLY A 91 -18.55 -3.11 -7.64
N PRO A 92 -18.89 -1.84 -7.37
CA PRO A 92 -17.97 -0.90 -6.76
C PRO A 92 -17.68 -1.28 -5.30
N GLU A 93 -16.40 -1.39 -4.98
CA GLU A 93 -15.84 -1.58 -3.65
C GLU A 93 -15.03 -0.34 -3.27
N GLN A 94 -15.14 0.10 -2.03
CA GLN A 94 -14.33 1.20 -1.52
C GLN A 94 -12.86 0.75 -1.44
N ILE A 95 -11.96 1.47 -2.10
CA ILE A 95 -10.54 1.13 -2.13
C ILE A 95 -9.96 1.13 -0.71
N ARG A 96 -10.36 2.10 0.13
CA ARG A 96 -10.02 2.13 1.56
C ARG A 96 -10.32 0.80 2.26
N ASP A 97 -11.51 0.25 2.06
CA ASP A 97 -11.94 -0.98 2.70
C ASP A 97 -11.21 -2.20 2.14
N VAL A 98 -10.96 -2.21 0.83
CA VAL A 98 -10.18 -3.26 0.17
C VAL A 98 -8.76 -3.32 0.74
N VAL A 99 -8.08 -2.18 0.79
CA VAL A 99 -6.69 -2.13 1.25
C VAL A 99 -6.61 -2.40 2.76
N ARG A 100 -7.55 -1.87 3.57
CA ARG A 100 -7.63 -2.15 5.01
C ARG A 100 -7.90 -3.62 5.31
N ARG A 101 -8.82 -4.22 4.57
CA ARG A 101 -9.14 -5.65 4.72
C ARG A 101 -7.94 -6.51 4.36
N ALA A 102 -7.19 -6.21 3.30
CA ALA A 102 -5.95 -6.93 2.99
C ALA A 102 -4.94 -6.88 4.14
N VAL A 103 -4.71 -5.72 4.76
CA VAL A 103 -3.80 -5.58 5.92
C VAL A 103 -4.21 -6.51 7.06
N ARG A 104 -5.50 -6.57 7.39
CA ARG A 104 -6.05 -7.49 8.41
C ARG A 104 -5.88 -8.97 8.02
N LEU A 105 -6.16 -9.31 6.78
CA LEU A 105 -6.04 -10.69 6.28
C LEU A 105 -4.57 -11.16 6.25
N LEU A 106 -3.62 -10.23 6.10
CA LEU A 106 -2.19 -10.50 6.24
C LEU A 106 -1.80 -10.75 7.71
N GLY A 107 -2.61 -10.35 8.69
CA GLY A 107 -2.36 -10.56 10.12
C GLY A 107 -1.84 -9.35 10.87
N PHE A 108 -2.08 -8.15 10.33
CA PHE A 108 -1.90 -6.90 11.07
C PHE A 108 -3.23 -6.46 11.69
N GLU A 109 -3.15 -5.77 12.82
CA GLU A 109 -4.28 -5.09 13.45
C GLU A 109 -4.13 -3.57 13.28
N VAL A 110 -5.26 -2.86 13.15
CA VAL A 110 -5.28 -1.39 13.11
C VAL A 110 -5.55 -0.92 14.53
N GLU A 111 -4.51 -0.45 15.22
CA GLU A 111 -4.63 0.00 16.62
C GLU A 111 -5.25 1.39 16.72
N ALA A 112 -4.85 2.28 15.80
CA ALA A 112 -5.35 3.63 15.73
C ALA A 112 -5.46 4.06 14.28
N GLU A 113 -6.45 4.91 14.00
CA GLU A 113 -6.60 5.57 12.71
C GLU A 113 -7.01 7.02 12.93
N ARG A 114 -6.42 7.93 12.14
CA ARG A 114 -6.78 9.35 12.20
C ARG A 114 -6.60 10.00 10.86
N ARG A 115 -7.47 10.96 10.56
CA ARG A 115 -7.23 11.95 9.50
C ARG A 115 -6.43 13.11 10.06
N VAL A 116 -5.30 13.41 9.43
CA VAL A 116 -4.38 14.47 9.85
C VAL A 116 -4.01 15.31 8.64
N VAL A 117 -3.71 16.59 8.85
CA VAL A 117 -3.05 17.44 7.86
C VAL A 117 -1.58 17.51 8.26
N LEU A 118 -0.67 17.10 7.39
CA LEU A 118 0.75 16.99 7.75
C LEU A 118 1.41 18.37 7.90
N GLY A 119 0.96 19.37 7.14
CA GLY A 119 1.67 20.65 7.00
C GLY A 119 3.06 20.50 6.37
N GLU A 120 3.73 21.60 6.06
CA GLU A 120 5.05 21.57 5.41
C GLU A 120 6.11 20.82 6.23
N ALA A 121 6.07 20.97 7.56
CA ALA A 121 6.99 20.29 8.47
C ALA A 121 6.76 18.76 8.49
N GLY A 122 5.52 18.30 8.50
CA GLY A 122 5.20 16.87 8.46
C GLY A 122 5.52 16.23 7.11
N VAL A 123 5.29 16.95 6.00
CA VAL A 123 5.74 16.51 4.68
C VAL A 123 7.28 16.46 4.63
N GLY A 124 7.96 17.45 5.20
CA GLY A 124 9.41 17.47 5.30
C GLY A 124 9.99 16.30 6.11
N ALA A 125 9.28 15.86 7.16
CA ALA A 125 9.64 14.67 7.91
C ALA A 125 9.45 13.41 7.05
N VAL A 126 8.23 13.14 6.58
CA VAL A 126 7.85 11.90 5.86
C VAL A 126 8.54 11.74 4.50
N TYR A 127 8.86 12.85 3.82
CA TYR A 127 9.50 12.82 2.49
C TYR A 127 10.94 13.36 2.50
N GLY A 128 11.52 13.57 3.68
CA GLY A 128 12.85 14.16 3.85
C GLY A 128 14.00 13.28 3.36
N GLY A 129 13.84 11.96 3.43
CA GLY A 129 14.90 10.98 3.14
C GLY A 129 15.07 10.53 1.68
N ALA A 130 14.16 10.90 0.76
CA ALA A 130 14.06 10.26 -0.56
C ALA A 130 14.89 10.90 -1.70
N ALA A 131 15.89 11.75 -1.43
CA ALA A 131 16.51 12.59 -2.46
C ALA A 131 17.95 12.18 -2.80
N THR A 132 18.16 11.53 -3.97
CA THR A 132 19.48 11.52 -4.63
C THR A 132 19.47 11.92 -6.10
N THR A 133 18.36 12.38 -6.71
CA THR A 133 18.37 12.88 -8.09
C THR A 133 17.54 14.15 -8.33
N VAL A 134 17.87 14.89 -9.39
CA VAL A 134 17.23 16.17 -9.81
C VAL A 134 15.74 15.99 -10.16
N GLU A 135 15.35 14.80 -10.64
CA GLU A 135 13.96 14.42 -10.93
C GLU A 135 13.12 14.33 -9.64
N SER A 136 13.75 13.90 -8.53
CA SER A 136 13.15 13.90 -7.19
C SER A 136 12.84 15.32 -6.68
N GLY A 137 13.54 16.35 -7.15
CA GLY A 137 13.32 17.74 -6.74
C GLY A 137 11.98 18.31 -7.22
N ARG A 138 11.58 18.03 -8.47
CA ARG A 138 10.28 18.45 -9.02
C ARG A 138 9.13 17.64 -8.42
N VAL A 139 9.34 16.33 -8.22
CA VAL A 139 8.37 15.46 -7.54
C VAL A 139 8.19 15.90 -6.08
N ARG A 140 9.27 16.25 -5.38
CA ARG A 140 9.23 16.81 -4.02
C ARG A 140 8.47 18.14 -3.96
N ALA A 141 8.66 19.06 -4.90
CA ALA A 141 7.89 20.30 -4.93
C ALA A 141 6.37 20.04 -5.10
N GLY A 142 6.00 19.08 -5.95
CA GLY A 142 4.61 18.63 -6.11
C GLY A 142 4.05 17.90 -4.87
N LEU A 143 4.89 17.12 -4.20
CA LEU A 143 4.58 16.46 -2.92
C LEU A 143 4.60 17.44 -1.74
N MET A 144 5.17 18.63 -1.84
CA MET A 144 5.15 19.64 -0.78
C MET A 144 3.86 20.46 -0.80
N HIS A 145 3.25 20.68 -1.96
CA HIS A 145 2.03 21.49 -2.05
C HIS A 145 0.73 20.75 -1.75
N HIS A 146 0.65 19.45 -2.01
CA HIS A 146 -0.62 18.72 -1.95
C HIS A 146 -0.93 18.08 -0.57
N PRO A 147 -0.04 17.26 0.03
CA PRO A 147 -0.28 16.65 1.34
C PRO A 147 -0.04 17.61 2.52
N ALA A 148 0.53 18.79 2.28
CA ALA A 148 0.66 19.81 3.34
C ALA A 148 -0.69 20.47 3.68
N SER A 149 -1.64 20.48 2.73
CA SER A 149 -2.94 21.15 2.88
C SER A 149 -4.11 20.18 2.90
N ASP A 150 -3.98 19.01 2.26
CA ASP A 150 -5.07 18.03 2.19
C ASP A 150 -5.00 17.02 3.36
N PRO A 151 -6.14 16.63 3.94
CA PRO A 151 -6.17 15.65 5.02
C PRO A 151 -5.86 14.26 4.51
N VAL A 152 -4.96 13.58 5.19
CA VAL A 152 -4.48 12.24 4.87
C VAL A 152 -4.88 11.28 5.98
N GLU A 153 -5.09 10.02 5.64
CA GLU A 153 -5.43 9.02 6.65
C GLU A 153 -4.20 8.24 7.07
N VAL A 154 -3.98 8.17 8.37
CA VAL A 154 -2.83 7.52 8.98
C VAL A 154 -3.33 6.36 9.85
N TRP A 155 -2.81 5.16 9.60
CA TRP A 155 -3.09 3.96 10.37
C TRP A 155 -1.85 3.53 11.14
N LEU A 156 -2.00 3.36 12.44
CA LEU A 156 -1.03 2.68 13.26
C LEU A 156 -1.35 1.19 13.28
N LEU A 157 -0.39 0.39 12.87
CA LEU A 157 -0.56 -1.05 12.80
C LEU A 157 0.24 -1.76 13.89
N SER A 158 -0.29 -2.90 14.32
CA SER A 158 0.43 -3.90 15.11
C SER A 158 0.17 -5.30 14.60
N GLY A 159 0.73 -6.30 15.27
CA GLY A 159 0.63 -7.69 14.88
C GLY A 159 1.98 -8.39 14.90
N ARG A 160 1.96 -9.68 14.59
CA ARG A 160 3.15 -10.54 14.59
C ARG A 160 3.82 -10.63 13.22
N GLN A 161 3.32 -9.91 12.23
CA GLN A 161 3.87 -9.91 10.88
C GLN A 161 5.09 -8.99 10.75
N ASP A 162 6.02 -9.40 9.91
CA ASP A 162 7.17 -8.58 9.57
C ASP A 162 6.74 -7.34 8.75
N PRO A 163 7.29 -6.14 9.02
CA PRO A 163 6.96 -4.93 8.27
C PRO A 163 7.19 -5.04 6.75
N CYS A 164 8.04 -5.95 6.28
CA CYS A 164 8.28 -6.18 4.86
C CYS A 164 7.01 -6.60 4.09
N VAL A 165 6.07 -7.25 4.77
CA VAL A 165 4.81 -7.70 4.17
C VAL A 165 3.97 -6.50 3.73
N LEU A 166 4.07 -5.39 4.46
CA LEU A 166 3.42 -4.12 4.10
C LEU A 166 4.08 -3.47 2.88
N GLN A 167 5.40 -3.59 2.72
CA GLN A 167 6.10 -3.09 1.54
C GLN A 167 5.69 -3.83 0.26
N TRP A 168 5.47 -5.16 0.34
CA TRP A 168 4.92 -5.95 -0.76
C TRP A 168 3.48 -5.56 -1.06
N TRP A 169 2.65 -5.47 -0.01
CA TRP A 169 1.26 -5.07 -0.10
C TRP A 169 1.09 -3.71 -0.78
N GLN A 170 1.87 -2.71 -0.39
CA GLN A 170 1.89 -1.39 -1.01
C GLN A 170 2.20 -1.48 -2.51
N THR A 171 3.20 -2.30 -2.87
CA THR A 171 3.61 -2.48 -4.27
C THR A 171 2.48 -3.11 -5.09
N TYR A 172 1.82 -4.15 -4.58
CA TYR A 172 0.65 -4.72 -5.24
C TYR A 172 -0.52 -3.74 -5.34
N ALA A 173 -0.84 -3.01 -4.27
CA ALA A 173 -1.93 -2.05 -4.27
C ALA A 173 -1.74 -0.98 -5.36
N ARG A 174 -0.51 -0.46 -5.50
CA ARG A 174 -0.13 0.46 -6.58
C ARG A 174 -0.39 -0.13 -7.97
N HIS A 175 0.10 -1.34 -8.23
CA HIS A 175 0.03 -1.92 -9.58
C HIS A 175 -1.32 -2.51 -9.94
N MET A 176 -2.15 -2.84 -8.94
CA MET A 176 -3.38 -3.59 -9.14
C MET A 176 -4.65 -2.81 -8.85
N LEU A 177 -4.64 -1.83 -7.97
CA LEU A 177 -5.85 -1.06 -7.61
C LEU A 177 -5.91 0.30 -8.28
N VAL A 178 -4.75 0.89 -8.62
CA VAL A 178 -4.70 2.16 -9.34
C VAL A 178 -4.90 1.87 -10.82
N ASP A 179 -6.05 2.26 -11.36
CA ASP A 179 -6.35 2.26 -12.79
C ASP A 179 -5.97 3.62 -13.38
N ARG A 180 -4.70 3.78 -13.76
CA ARG A 180 -4.25 5.02 -14.39
C ARG A 180 -3.37 4.67 -15.57
N GLU A 181 -3.62 5.31 -16.71
CA GLU A 181 -2.75 5.22 -17.86
C GLU A 181 -1.38 5.87 -17.52
N PRO A 182 -0.28 5.35 -18.08
CA PRO A 182 1.02 5.97 -17.93
C PRO A 182 0.97 7.46 -18.35
N GLY A 183 1.14 8.37 -17.39
CA GLY A 183 1.15 9.81 -17.62
C GLY A 183 -0.07 10.58 -17.10
N GLU A 184 -1.14 9.92 -16.65
CA GLU A 184 -2.34 10.61 -16.14
C GLU A 184 -2.09 11.37 -14.84
N HIS A 185 -1.16 10.93 -13.99
CA HIS A 185 -0.64 11.69 -12.83
C HIS A 185 0.76 11.16 -12.46
N PRO A 186 1.59 11.91 -11.71
CA PRO A 186 2.85 11.37 -11.19
C PRO A 186 2.59 10.05 -10.44
N PRO A 187 3.60 9.17 -10.33
CA PRO A 187 3.51 7.86 -9.67
C PRO A 187 3.24 8.02 -8.18
N ARG A 188 2.03 8.40 -7.84
CA ARG A 188 1.52 8.55 -6.50
C ARG A 188 1.14 7.17 -6.01
N ASN A 189 1.79 6.74 -4.93
CA ASN A 189 1.42 5.48 -4.32
C ASN A 189 0.10 5.72 -3.60
N LEU A 190 -0.94 4.94 -3.94
CA LEU A 190 -2.21 4.89 -3.23
C LEU A 190 -2.03 4.86 -1.70
N VAL A 191 -0.95 4.17 -1.30
CA VAL A 191 -0.56 3.97 0.07
C VAL A 191 0.95 4.14 0.22
N HIS A 192 1.39 4.66 1.36
CA HIS A 192 2.78 4.73 1.78
C HIS A 192 2.98 3.99 3.10
N VAL A 193 4.01 3.15 3.18
CA VAL A 193 4.41 2.45 4.39
C VAL A 193 5.63 3.15 4.96
N CYS A 194 5.48 3.75 6.14
CA CYS A 194 6.55 4.45 6.84
C CYS A 194 7.28 3.50 7.79
N ASP A 195 8.60 3.64 7.84
CA ASP A 195 9.48 3.03 8.83
C ASP A 195 10.36 4.09 9.51
N GLY A 196 11.12 3.67 10.53
CA GLY A 196 12.12 4.52 11.17
C GLY A 196 11.56 5.84 11.76
N PRO A 197 12.29 6.97 11.61
CA PRO A 197 11.90 8.28 12.16
C PRO A 197 10.53 8.78 11.68
N ASP A 198 10.14 8.47 10.44
CA ASP A 198 8.89 8.93 9.84
C ASP A 198 7.69 8.27 10.50
N ALA A 199 7.80 6.96 10.77
CA ALA A 199 6.81 6.21 11.53
C ALA A 199 6.67 6.75 12.97
N ALA A 200 7.77 7.15 13.61
CA ALA A 200 7.75 7.71 14.96
C ALA A 200 7.03 9.08 15.00
N TYR A 201 7.30 9.95 14.03
CA TYR A 201 6.62 11.24 13.90
C TYR A 201 5.10 11.06 13.74
N LEU A 202 4.68 10.20 12.80
CA LEU A 202 3.26 9.96 12.55
C LEU A 202 2.56 9.27 13.72
N ALA A 203 3.23 8.35 14.41
CA ALA A 203 2.69 7.77 15.64
C ALA A 203 2.43 8.84 16.71
N GLY A 204 3.34 9.82 16.86
CA GLY A 204 3.13 10.96 17.77
C GLY A 204 1.84 11.74 17.47
N LEU A 205 1.54 12.00 16.19
CA LEU A 205 0.30 12.67 15.77
C LEU A 205 -0.98 11.88 16.11
N LEU A 206 -0.88 10.55 16.18
CA LEU A 206 -2.00 9.68 16.52
C LEU A 206 -2.28 9.65 18.03
N TYR A 207 -1.24 9.74 18.85
CA TYR A 207 -1.37 9.68 20.31
C TYR A 207 -1.69 11.03 20.99
N GLY A 208 -1.41 12.16 20.32
CA GLY A 208 -1.71 13.50 20.82
C GLY A 208 -0.56 14.12 21.59
#